data_AF-A0A379X2M7-F1
#
_entry.id   AF-A0A379X2M7-F1
#
_cell.length_a   1.000
_cell.length_b   1.000
_cell.length_c   1.000
_cell.angle_alpha   90.00
_cell.angle_beta   90.00
_cell.angle_gamma   90.00
#
_symmetry.space_group_name_H-M   'P 1'
#
loop_
_entity.id
_entity.type
_entity.pdbx_description
1 polymer ?
#
loop_
_entity_poly.entity_id
_entity_poly.type
_entity_poly.pdbx_seq_one_letter_code
_entity_poly.pdbx_strand_id
1 'polypeptide(L)'
;MSEAPKKRWYVVQAFSGFEGRVATSLREHIKLHNMEELFGEVMVPTEEVVEIRGGQRRKSERKFFPGYVLVQMVMNDASWHLVRSVPRVMGFIGGTSDRPAPISDKEVDAIMNRLQQVGDKPRPKTLFEPGEMVRVNDGPFADFNGVVEEVDYEKSRLKVSVSIFGRATPVELDFSQVEKSVRLRSKKQRSNRCIGREIDIQFRAFVFMGPYAHKAIFITGSFFEAILPNSRN
;
A
#
# COMPACT_ATOMS: atom_id res chain seq x y z
N MET A 1 4.82 -36.51 -36.48
CA MET A 1 5.12 -36.21 -35.07
C MET A 1 4.61 -34.81 -34.79
N SER A 2 3.51 -34.68 -34.05
CA SER A 2 2.96 -33.38 -33.66
C SER A 2 3.75 -32.83 -32.47
N GLU A 3 4.38 -31.67 -32.62
CA GLU A 3 4.97 -30.94 -31.50
C GLU A 3 3.90 -30.68 -30.44
N ALA A 4 4.16 -31.08 -29.21
CA ALA A 4 3.30 -30.73 -28.08
C ALA A 4 3.38 -29.20 -27.88
N PRO A 5 2.26 -28.48 -27.83
CA PRO A 5 2.27 -27.04 -27.75
C PRO A 5 2.86 -26.59 -26.39
N LYS A 6 3.94 -25.80 -26.45
CA LYS A 6 4.65 -25.35 -25.25
C LYS A 6 3.83 -24.30 -24.49
N LYS A 7 3.27 -24.71 -23.35
CA LYS A 7 2.59 -23.82 -22.41
C LYS A 7 3.61 -22.90 -21.73
N ARG A 8 3.25 -21.63 -21.53
CA ARG A 8 4.06 -20.63 -20.84
C ARG A 8 3.20 -19.90 -19.83
N TRP A 9 3.82 -19.30 -18.82
CA TRP A 9 3.12 -18.49 -17.84
C TRP A 9 2.89 -17.08 -18.37
N TYR A 10 1.69 -16.58 -18.11
CA TYR A 10 1.28 -15.22 -18.42
C TYR A 10 0.62 -14.60 -17.20
N VAL A 11 0.78 -13.29 -17.07
CA VAL A 11 0.17 -12.52 -16.00
C VAL A 11 -1.04 -11.77 -16.56
N VAL A 12 -2.18 -12.01 -15.93
CA VAL A 12 -3.45 -11.38 -16.24
C VAL A 12 -3.73 -10.33 -15.18
N GLN A 13 -4.01 -9.11 -15.62
CA GLN A 13 -4.47 -8.04 -14.76
C GLN A 13 -5.99 -8.12 -14.60
N ALA A 14 -6.44 -8.14 -13.36
CA ALA A 14 -7.84 -8.22 -12.96
C ALA A 14 -8.18 -7.08 -11.99
N PHE A 15 -9.48 -6.83 -11.79
CA PHE A 15 -9.91 -5.90 -10.75
C PHE A 15 -9.58 -6.45 -9.35
N SER A 16 -8.96 -5.59 -8.52
CA SER A 16 -8.67 -5.89 -7.12
C SER A 16 -9.94 -6.33 -6.37
N GLY A 17 -9.82 -7.39 -5.58
CA GLY A 17 -10.93 -7.94 -4.80
C GLY A 17 -11.78 -8.98 -5.54
N PHE A 18 -11.60 -9.13 -6.86
CA PHE A 18 -12.32 -10.12 -7.66
C PHE A 18 -11.41 -11.23 -8.24
N GLU A 19 -10.11 -11.26 -7.92
CA GLU A 19 -9.16 -12.23 -8.48
C GLU A 19 -9.63 -13.69 -8.34
N GLY A 20 -10.11 -14.09 -7.15
CA GLY A 20 -10.60 -15.45 -6.93
C GLY A 20 -11.81 -15.80 -7.79
N ARG A 21 -12.72 -14.82 -7.99
CA ARG A 21 -13.86 -14.97 -8.90
C ARG A 21 -13.42 -15.02 -10.36
N VAL A 22 -12.44 -14.22 -10.76
CA VAL A 22 -11.85 -14.23 -12.11
C VAL A 22 -11.20 -15.59 -12.39
N ALA A 23 -10.43 -16.15 -11.46
CA ALA A 23 -9.84 -17.47 -11.62
C ALA A 23 -10.90 -18.57 -11.77
N THR A 24 -11.99 -18.49 -11.02
CA THR A 24 -13.11 -19.44 -11.13
C THR A 24 -13.81 -19.30 -12.48
N SER A 25 -14.20 -18.08 -12.87
CA SER A 25 -14.83 -17.80 -14.15
C SER A 25 -13.93 -18.19 -15.33
N LEU A 26 -12.61 -17.98 -15.23
CA LEU A 26 -11.68 -18.39 -16.27
C LEU A 26 -11.71 -19.91 -16.46
N ARG A 27 -11.69 -20.69 -15.37
CA ARG A 27 -11.82 -22.17 -15.44
C ARG A 27 -13.15 -22.61 -16.04
N GLU A 28 -14.25 -21.94 -15.70
CA GLU A 28 -15.57 -22.21 -16.29
C GLU A 28 -15.58 -21.95 -17.80
N HIS A 29 -15.04 -20.82 -18.25
CA HIS A 29 -14.95 -20.48 -19.67
C HIS A 29 -14.05 -21.47 -20.43
N ILE A 30 -12.93 -21.89 -19.86
CA ILE A 30 -12.04 -22.91 -20.49
C ILE A 30 -12.81 -24.22 -20.73
N LYS A 31 -13.62 -24.64 -19.75
CA LYS A 31 -14.48 -25.83 -19.84
C LYS A 31 -15.56 -25.68 -20.90
N LEU A 32 -16.26 -24.54 -20.92
CA LEU A 32 -17.34 -24.28 -21.88
C LEU A 32 -16.85 -24.30 -23.34
N HIS A 33 -15.63 -23.84 -23.59
CA HIS A 33 -15.03 -23.80 -24.91
C HIS A 33 -14.23 -25.06 -25.27
N ASN A 34 -14.19 -26.08 -24.39
CA ASN A 34 -13.39 -27.31 -24.55
C ASN A 34 -11.90 -27.03 -24.89
N MET A 35 -11.33 -25.96 -24.34
CA MET A 35 -9.94 -25.54 -24.60
C MET A 35 -8.97 -25.98 -23.51
N GLU A 36 -9.28 -27.03 -22.75
CA GLU A 36 -8.47 -27.51 -21.62
C GLU A 36 -7.05 -27.90 -22.04
N GLU A 37 -6.84 -28.33 -23.28
CA GLU A 37 -5.50 -28.68 -23.78
C GLU A 37 -4.59 -27.45 -23.93
N LEU A 38 -5.15 -26.27 -24.20
CA LEU A 38 -4.43 -25.02 -24.40
C LEU A 38 -4.10 -24.31 -23.09
N PHE A 39 -4.86 -24.57 -22.04
CA PHE A 39 -4.66 -24.01 -20.72
C PHE A 39 -4.00 -25.03 -19.79
N GLY A 40 -3.22 -24.56 -18.84
CA GLY A 40 -2.66 -25.36 -17.77
C GLY A 40 -3.25 -24.89 -16.45
N GLU A 41 -2.37 -24.55 -15.53
CA GLU A 41 -2.76 -24.10 -14.20
C GLU A 41 -3.12 -22.61 -14.15
N VAL A 42 -4.12 -22.29 -13.32
CA VAL A 42 -4.53 -20.91 -13.00
C VAL A 42 -4.31 -20.70 -11.50
N MET A 43 -3.44 -19.76 -11.16
CA MET A 43 -3.02 -19.48 -9.79
C MET A 43 -3.32 -18.03 -9.40
N VAL A 44 -3.73 -17.83 -8.15
CA VAL A 44 -3.99 -16.51 -7.57
C VAL A 44 -3.05 -16.29 -6.38
N PRO A 45 -2.22 -15.23 -6.38
CA PRO A 45 -1.26 -14.93 -5.32
C PRO A 45 -1.95 -14.21 -4.14
N THR A 46 -2.89 -14.88 -3.48
CA THR A 46 -3.61 -14.37 -2.29
C THR A 46 -3.14 -15.09 -1.02
N GLU A 47 -2.92 -14.34 0.06
CA GLU A 47 -2.63 -14.88 1.39
C GLU A 47 -3.89 -14.82 2.27
N GLU A 48 -4.34 -15.97 2.79
CA GLU A 48 -5.38 -16.05 3.81
C GLU A 48 -4.76 -15.81 5.20
N VAL A 49 -4.97 -14.63 5.80
CA VAL A 49 -4.61 -14.37 7.20
C VAL A 49 -5.82 -14.52 8.12
N VAL A 50 -5.73 -15.33 9.17
CA VAL A 50 -6.80 -15.43 10.16
C VAL A 50 -6.64 -14.30 11.18
N GLU A 51 -7.43 -13.24 11.04
CA GLU A 51 -7.52 -12.20 12.06
C GLU A 51 -8.49 -12.64 13.16
N ILE A 52 -8.00 -12.74 14.39
CA ILE A 52 -8.86 -12.89 15.57
C ILE A 52 -9.24 -11.48 16.04
N ARG A 53 -10.47 -11.05 15.76
CA ARG A 53 -11.03 -9.81 16.31
C ARG A 53 -12.24 -10.15 17.16
N GLY A 54 -12.21 -9.76 18.44
CA GLY A 54 -13.33 -9.96 19.37
C GLY A 54 -13.68 -11.43 19.64
N GLY A 55 -12.71 -12.34 19.60
CA GLY A 55 -12.92 -13.78 19.82
C GLY A 55 -13.45 -14.55 18.61
N GLN A 56 -13.82 -13.88 17.50
CA GLN A 56 -14.18 -14.53 16.25
C GLN A 56 -12.99 -14.57 15.29
N ARG A 57 -12.69 -15.77 14.77
CA ARG A 57 -11.70 -15.98 13.71
C ARG A 57 -12.29 -15.49 12.39
N ARG A 58 -11.88 -14.30 11.95
CA ARG A 58 -12.23 -13.79 10.62
C ARG A 58 -11.07 -14.05 9.69
N LYS A 59 -11.30 -14.84 8.64
CA LYS A 59 -10.37 -14.92 7.51
C LYS A 59 -10.32 -13.54 6.84
N SER A 60 -9.20 -12.85 6.99
CA SER A 60 -8.85 -11.59 6.35
C SER A 60 -7.85 -11.95 5.26
N GLU A 61 -8.02 -11.52 4.02
CA GLU A 61 -7.05 -11.80 2.97
C GLU A 61 -6.12 -10.61 2.84
N ARG A 62 -4.81 -10.79 3.07
CA ARG A 62 -3.82 -9.74 2.81
C ARG A 62 -3.19 -9.99 1.45
N LYS A 63 -3.38 -9.06 0.52
CA LYS A 63 -2.92 -9.22 -0.86
C LYS A 63 -1.53 -8.62 -1.02
N PHE A 64 -0.56 -9.44 -1.41
CA PHE A 64 0.78 -8.98 -1.77
C PHE A 64 0.80 -8.25 -3.12
N PHE A 65 -0.06 -8.68 -4.05
CA PHE A 65 -0.22 -8.08 -5.38
C PHE A 65 -1.70 -8.07 -5.77
N PRO A 66 -2.47 -7.04 -5.36
CA PRO A 66 -3.88 -6.93 -5.74
C PRO A 66 -4.00 -6.76 -7.26
N GLY A 67 -4.91 -7.51 -7.87
CA GLY A 67 -5.26 -7.42 -9.28
C GLY A 67 -4.38 -8.24 -10.23
N TYR A 68 -3.66 -9.25 -9.75
CA TYR A 68 -2.85 -10.13 -10.61
C TYR A 68 -3.29 -11.59 -10.51
N VAL A 69 -3.41 -12.26 -11.65
CA VAL A 69 -3.72 -13.69 -11.77
C VAL A 69 -2.67 -14.31 -12.69
N LEU A 70 -2.09 -15.43 -12.29
CA LEU A 70 -1.12 -16.16 -13.11
C LEU A 70 -1.84 -17.28 -13.86
N VAL A 71 -1.60 -17.37 -15.15
CA VAL A 71 -2.24 -18.35 -16.03
C VAL A 71 -1.17 -19.01 -16.90
N GLN A 72 -1.11 -20.33 -16.84
CA GLN A 72 -0.30 -21.11 -17.75
C GLN A 72 -1.14 -21.42 -18.99
N MET A 73 -0.67 -21.02 -20.18
CA MET A 73 -1.39 -21.29 -21.43
C MET A 73 -0.49 -21.29 -22.65
N VAL A 74 -1.01 -21.79 -23.76
CA VAL A 74 -0.44 -21.64 -25.11
C VAL A 74 -0.93 -20.34 -25.72
N MET A 75 -0.02 -19.56 -26.30
CA MET A 75 -0.36 -18.29 -26.95
C MET A 75 -0.96 -18.53 -28.33
N ASN A 76 -2.29 -18.50 -28.40
CA ASN A 76 -3.09 -18.56 -29.62
C ASN A 76 -4.09 -17.39 -29.62
N ASP A 77 -4.59 -16.97 -30.79
CA ASP A 77 -5.57 -15.90 -30.86
C ASP A 77 -6.86 -16.27 -30.10
N ALA A 78 -7.29 -17.53 -30.19
CA ALA A 78 -8.48 -18.01 -29.48
C ALA A 78 -8.32 -17.98 -27.95
N SER A 79 -7.18 -18.47 -27.42
CA SER A 79 -6.92 -18.46 -25.97
C SER A 79 -6.76 -17.04 -25.44
N TRP A 80 -6.16 -16.14 -26.22
CA TRP A 80 -6.04 -14.73 -25.88
C TRP A 80 -7.41 -14.02 -25.83
N HIS A 81 -8.27 -14.24 -26.82
CA HIS A 81 -9.62 -13.68 -26.84
C HIS A 81 -10.46 -14.24 -25.69
N LEU A 82 -10.31 -15.53 -25.37
CA LEU A 82 -11.01 -16.17 -24.26
C LEU A 82 -10.71 -15.45 -22.94
N VAL A 83 -9.44 -15.22 -22.61
CA VAL A 83 -9.06 -14.55 -21.36
C VAL A 83 -9.59 -13.11 -21.32
N ARG A 84 -9.58 -12.39 -22.44
CA ARG A 84 -10.16 -11.03 -22.52
C ARG A 84 -11.69 -11.00 -22.44
N SER A 85 -12.36 -12.07 -22.84
CA SER A 85 -13.81 -12.18 -22.75
C SER A 85 -14.31 -12.37 -21.31
N VAL A 86 -13.44 -12.81 -20.39
CA VAL A 86 -13.78 -13.03 -18.99
C VAL A 86 -14.08 -11.69 -18.31
N PRO A 87 -15.22 -11.56 -17.60
CA PRO A 87 -15.57 -10.33 -16.92
C PRO A 87 -14.56 -9.99 -15.82
N ARG A 88 -14.28 -8.69 -15.67
CA ARG A 88 -13.33 -8.12 -14.68
C ARG A 88 -11.86 -8.46 -14.94
N VAL A 89 -11.53 -8.89 -16.16
CA VAL A 89 -10.15 -8.91 -16.67
C VAL A 89 -9.89 -7.60 -17.42
N MET A 90 -8.78 -6.93 -17.11
CA MET A 90 -8.33 -5.74 -17.86
C MET A 90 -7.51 -6.15 -19.09
N GLY A 91 -6.68 -7.18 -18.94
CA GLY A 91 -5.83 -7.68 -20.03
C GLY A 91 -4.60 -8.39 -19.50
N PHE A 92 -3.63 -8.60 -20.38
CA PHE A 92 -2.36 -9.18 -20.02
C PHE A 92 -1.33 -8.11 -19.68
N ILE A 93 -0.37 -8.48 -18.84
CA ILE A 93 0.78 -7.65 -18.48
C ILE A 93 1.99 -8.08 -19.31
N GLY A 94 2.71 -7.08 -19.83
CA GLY A 94 3.98 -7.25 -20.54
C GLY A 94 3.86 -7.08 -22.06
N GLY A 95 4.97 -6.68 -22.69
CA GLY A 95 5.08 -6.54 -24.14
C GLY A 95 4.19 -5.44 -24.75
N THR A 96 3.67 -5.73 -25.94
CA THR A 96 2.69 -4.90 -26.67
C THR A 96 1.28 -5.40 -26.37
N SER A 97 0.26 -4.56 -26.50
CA SER A 97 -1.17 -4.92 -26.30
C SER A 97 -1.62 -6.21 -26.99
N ASP A 98 -0.93 -6.60 -28.06
CA ASP A 98 -1.24 -7.77 -28.90
C ASP A 98 -0.39 -9.00 -28.56
N ARG A 99 0.75 -8.84 -27.86
CA ARG A 99 1.67 -9.93 -27.53
C ARG A 99 2.17 -9.80 -26.10
N PRO A 100 1.55 -10.49 -25.13
CA PRO A 100 2.00 -10.50 -23.76
C PRO A 100 3.35 -11.20 -23.63
N ALA A 101 4.17 -10.69 -22.73
CA ALA A 101 5.47 -11.28 -22.44
C ALA A 101 5.27 -12.55 -21.60
N PRO A 102 5.79 -13.72 -22.05
CA PRO A 102 5.75 -14.92 -21.23
C PRO A 102 6.74 -14.80 -20.07
N ILE A 103 6.34 -15.31 -18.92
CA ILE A 103 7.17 -15.43 -17.72
C ILE A 103 7.74 -16.83 -17.65
N SER A 104 8.98 -16.96 -17.16
CA SER A 104 9.62 -18.25 -16.94
C SER A 104 9.06 -18.94 -15.70
N ASP A 105 9.01 -20.28 -15.69
CA ASP A 105 8.53 -21.05 -14.52
C ASP A 105 9.31 -20.66 -13.24
N LYS A 106 10.62 -20.41 -13.38
CA LYS A 106 11.50 -19.96 -12.29
C LYS A 106 11.07 -18.65 -11.64
N GLU A 107 10.57 -17.70 -12.44
CA GLU A 107 10.09 -16.41 -11.91
C GLU A 107 8.77 -16.58 -11.17
N VAL A 108 7.88 -17.43 -11.67
CA VAL A 108 6.63 -17.79 -10.99
C VAL A 108 6.92 -18.46 -9.65
N ASP A 109 7.83 -19.43 -9.65
CA ASP A 109 8.27 -20.12 -8.42
C ASP A 109 8.93 -19.14 -7.45
N ALA A 110 9.74 -18.19 -7.93
CA ALA A 110 10.34 -17.16 -7.08
C ALA A 110 9.28 -16.24 -6.45
N ILE A 111 8.24 -15.86 -7.19
CA ILE A 111 7.10 -15.09 -6.65
C ILE A 111 6.36 -15.92 -5.61
N MET A 112 6.13 -17.21 -5.87
CA MET A 112 5.41 -18.09 -4.96
C MET A 112 6.19 -18.35 -3.67
N ASN A 113 7.48 -18.63 -3.78
CA ASN A 113 8.39 -18.78 -2.64
C ASN A 113 8.41 -17.51 -1.79
N ARG A 114 8.35 -16.33 -2.41
CA ARG A 114 8.28 -15.06 -1.68
C ARG A 114 6.96 -14.90 -0.92
N LEU A 115 5.84 -15.40 -1.44
CA LEU A 115 4.55 -15.40 -0.74
C LEU A 115 4.58 -16.36 0.45
N GLN A 116 5.09 -17.59 0.25
CA GLN A 116 5.17 -18.60 1.31
C GLN A 116 6.16 -18.23 2.42
N GLN A 117 7.32 -17.67 2.07
CA GLN A 117 8.33 -17.23 3.05
C GLN A 117 7.86 -16.06 3.94
N VAL A 118 6.84 -15.31 3.51
CA VAL A 118 6.22 -14.30 4.40
C VAL A 118 5.09 -14.90 5.23
N GLY A 119 4.46 -15.99 4.78
CA GLY A 119 3.43 -16.71 5.55
C GLY A 119 3.97 -17.55 6.70
N ASP A 120 5.15 -18.17 6.57
CA ASP A 120 5.68 -19.11 7.58
C ASP A 120 6.26 -18.46 8.84
N LYS A 121 6.57 -17.16 8.79
CA LYS A 121 6.93 -16.40 9.98
C LYS A 121 5.99 -15.21 10.05
N PRO A 122 5.06 -15.14 11.03
CA PRO A 122 4.26 -13.96 11.24
C PRO A 122 5.22 -12.81 11.51
N ARG A 123 5.58 -12.04 10.47
CA ARG A 123 6.41 -10.85 10.66
C ARG A 123 5.51 -9.89 11.42
N PRO A 124 5.81 -9.54 12.69
CA PRO A 124 5.09 -8.48 13.34
C PRO A 124 5.16 -7.25 12.41
N LYS A 125 4.01 -6.66 12.09
CA LYS A 125 3.90 -5.52 11.14
C LYS A 125 4.78 -4.33 11.56
N THR A 126 5.25 -4.32 12.80
CA THR A 126 6.14 -3.34 13.40
C THR A 126 7.59 -3.82 13.33
N LEU A 127 8.35 -3.29 12.38
CA LEU A 127 9.82 -3.31 12.46
C LEU A 127 10.22 -2.35 13.60
N PHE A 128 11.01 -2.86 14.53
CA PHE A 128 11.60 -2.09 15.62
C PHE A 128 13.08 -1.85 15.31
N GLU A 129 13.52 -0.61 15.43
CA GLU A 129 14.93 -0.26 15.30
C GLU A 129 15.54 -0.01 16.69
N PRO A 130 16.81 -0.40 16.91
CA PRO A 130 17.56 0.04 18.08
C PRO A 130 17.53 1.57 18.22
N GLY A 131 17.21 2.07 19.41
CA GLY A 131 17.08 3.49 19.72
C GLY A 131 15.66 4.05 19.61
N GLU A 132 14.66 3.25 19.22
CA GLU A 132 13.27 3.69 19.19
C GLU A 132 12.63 3.70 20.58
N MET A 133 11.70 4.64 20.80
CA MET A 133 10.90 4.68 22.02
C MET A 133 9.65 3.81 21.90
N VAL A 134 9.53 2.86 22.81
CA VAL A 134 8.41 1.92 22.89
C VAL A 134 7.68 2.10 24.21
N ARG A 135 6.37 1.84 24.20
CA ARG A 135 5.52 1.75 25.39
C ARG A 135 5.22 0.28 25.66
N VAL A 136 5.35 -0.12 26.91
CA VAL A 136 4.99 -1.47 27.35
C VAL A 136 3.50 -1.49 27.68
N ASN A 137 2.73 -2.39 27.07
CA ASN A 137 1.29 -2.52 27.30
C ASN A 137 0.94 -3.68 28.25
N ASP A 138 1.85 -4.63 28.47
CA ASP A 138 1.60 -5.85 29.22
C ASP A 138 2.76 -6.20 30.18
N GLY A 139 2.42 -6.89 31.27
CA GLY A 139 3.35 -7.28 32.34
C GLY A 139 3.47 -6.28 33.51
N PRO A 140 4.33 -6.57 34.50
CA PRO A 140 4.49 -5.73 35.70
C PRO A 140 5.08 -4.34 35.42
N PHE A 141 5.51 -4.11 34.17
CA PHE A 141 6.05 -2.85 33.67
C PHE A 141 5.13 -2.19 32.63
N ALA A 142 3.85 -2.56 32.61
CA ALA A 142 2.85 -1.89 31.78
C ALA A 142 2.82 -0.37 32.04
N ASP A 143 2.51 0.39 31.00
CA ASP A 143 2.47 1.87 30.96
C ASP A 143 3.81 2.62 31.08
N PHE A 144 4.93 1.92 31.25
CA PHE A 144 6.23 2.56 31.18
C PHE A 144 6.72 2.71 29.74
N ASN A 145 7.49 3.79 29.51
CA ASN A 145 8.18 4.02 28.26
C ASN A 145 9.64 3.56 28.40
N GLY A 146 10.16 2.95 27.34
CA GLY A 146 11.54 2.50 27.27
C GLY A 146 12.17 2.74 25.91
N VAL A 147 13.49 2.64 25.86
CA VAL A 147 14.27 2.72 24.63
C VAL A 147 14.74 1.33 24.26
N VAL A 148 14.54 0.92 23.01
CA VAL A 148 15.03 -0.37 22.50
C VAL A 148 16.56 -0.30 22.39
N GLU A 149 17.27 -1.22 23.04
CA GLU A 149 18.72 -1.36 22.88
C GLU A 149 19.07 -2.35 21.78
N GLU A 150 18.43 -3.51 21.81
CA GLU A 150 18.75 -4.63 20.93
C GLU A 150 17.49 -5.39 20.56
N VAL A 151 17.48 -5.94 19.34
CA VAL A 151 16.34 -6.64 18.75
C VAL A 151 16.79 -8.02 18.28
N ASP A 152 16.29 -9.07 18.91
CA ASP A 152 16.49 -10.46 18.50
C ASP A 152 15.25 -10.94 17.71
N TYR A 153 15.38 -10.92 16.38
CA TYR A 153 14.34 -11.37 15.46
C TYR A 153 14.21 -12.90 15.39
N GLU A 154 15.23 -13.66 15.80
CA GLU A 154 15.18 -15.13 15.76
C GLU A 154 14.31 -15.66 16.90
N LYS A 155 14.46 -15.07 18.10
CA LYS A 155 13.72 -15.47 19.31
C LYS A 155 12.48 -14.64 19.57
N SER A 156 12.19 -13.65 18.72
CA SER A 156 11.08 -12.72 18.90
C SER A 156 11.15 -11.91 20.21
N ARG A 157 12.35 -11.51 20.64
CA ARG A 157 12.61 -10.79 21.90
C ARG A 157 13.26 -9.42 21.69
N LEU A 158 12.92 -8.49 22.56
CA LEU A 158 13.42 -7.12 22.59
C LEU A 158 14.09 -6.85 23.93
N LYS A 159 15.31 -6.28 23.88
CA LYS A 159 15.95 -5.74 25.07
C LYS A 159 15.64 -4.25 25.14
N VAL A 160 14.83 -3.89 26.13
CA VAL A 160 14.32 -2.52 26.30
C VAL A 160 14.83 -1.97 27.61
N SER A 161 15.45 -0.79 27.57
CA SER A 161 15.80 -0.02 28.75
C SER A 161 14.61 0.84 29.16
N VAL A 162 13.85 0.35 30.14
CA VAL A 162 12.67 1.04 30.69
C VAL A 162 13.12 2.07 31.71
N SER A 163 12.55 3.28 31.63
CA SER A 163 12.84 4.34 32.60
C SER A 163 11.83 4.29 33.75
N ILE A 164 12.27 3.77 34.91
CA ILE A 164 11.45 3.68 36.12
C ILE A 164 12.10 4.55 37.19
N PHE A 165 11.35 5.51 37.74
CA PHE A 165 11.84 6.44 38.78
C PHE A 165 13.15 7.18 38.41
N GLY A 166 13.35 7.48 37.12
CA GLY A 166 14.56 8.15 36.64
C GLY A 166 15.80 7.24 36.53
N ARG A 167 15.64 5.92 36.67
CA ARG A 167 16.69 4.92 36.43
C ARG A 167 16.36 4.11 35.18
N ALA A 168 17.37 3.88 34.34
CA ALA A 168 17.25 2.99 33.19
C ALA A 168 17.54 1.55 33.64
N THR A 169 16.55 0.67 33.54
CA THR A 169 16.70 -0.76 33.83
C THR A 169 16.45 -1.57 32.56
N PRO A 170 17.42 -2.37 32.09
CA PRO A 170 17.24 -3.22 30.92
C PRO A 170 16.36 -4.41 31.25
N VAL A 171 15.31 -4.63 30.46
CA VAL A 171 14.38 -5.76 30.56
C VAL A 171 14.20 -6.43 29.20
N GLU A 172 14.00 -7.74 29.20
CA GLU A 172 13.63 -8.49 28.00
C GLU A 172 12.10 -8.58 27.89
N LEU A 173 11.55 -8.18 26.75
CA LEU A 173 10.11 -8.19 26.46
C LEU A 173 9.85 -8.81 25.09
N ASP A 174 8.68 -9.38 24.89
CA ASP A 174 8.27 -9.91 23.59
C ASP A 174 7.68 -8.81 22.69
N PHE A 175 7.78 -8.99 21.36
CA PHE A 175 7.22 -8.05 20.37
C PHE A 175 5.71 -7.78 20.52
N SER A 176 4.97 -8.71 21.12
CA SER A 176 3.52 -8.59 21.32
C SER A 176 3.14 -7.67 22.48
N GLN A 177 4.06 -7.46 23.42
CA GLN A 177 3.82 -6.71 24.66
C GLN A 177 4.19 -5.23 24.55
N VAL A 178 4.84 -4.83 23.46
CA VAL A 178 5.31 -3.48 23.23
C VAL A 178 4.58 -2.81 22.07
N GLU A 179 4.34 -1.52 22.21
CA GLU A 179 3.76 -0.67 21.18
C GLU A 179 4.73 0.46 20.83
N LYS A 180 4.89 0.74 19.54
CA LYS A 180 5.76 1.81 19.08
C LYS A 180 5.15 3.16 19.42
N SER A 181 5.80 3.92 20.30
CA SER A 181 5.39 5.29 20.58
C SER A 181 5.83 6.18 19.41
N VAL A 182 4.91 6.46 18.48
CA VAL A 182 5.20 7.39 17.38
C VAL A 182 5.21 8.80 17.97
N ARG A 183 6.41 9.35 18.19
CA ARG A 183 6.54 10.80 18.31
C ARG A 183 6.12 11.41 16.97
N LEU A 184 4.93 11.99 16.93
CA LEU A 184 4.62 13.04 15.96
C LEU A 184 5.72 14.08 16.10
N ARG A 185 6.60 14.19 15.10
CA ARG A 185 7.53 15.32 15.00
C ARG A 185 6.68 16.58 15.01
N SER A 186 6.69 17.28 16.13
CA SER A 186 6.33 18.67 16.22
C SER A 186 7.13 19.41 15.15
N LYS A 187 6.41 20.10 14.25
CA LYS A 187 7.00 21.01 13.26
C LYS A 187 7.89 22.00 14.00
N LYS A 188 9.19 21.76 13.97
CA LYS A 188 10.21 22.66 14.50
C LYS A 188 10.19 23.94 13.66
N GLN A 189 9.85 25.04 14.31
CA GLN A 189 10.29 26.41 14.05
C GLN A 189 10.45 26.80 12.57
N ARG A 190 9.35 27.26 11.95
CA ARG A 190 9.49 28.42 11.05
C ARG A 190 9.61 29.66 11.93
N SER A 191 10.84 29.93 12.32
CA SER A 191 11.30 31.22 12.81
C SER A 191 10.96 32.30 11.77
N ASN A 192 10.30 33.36 12.24
CA ASN A 192 10.30 34.72 11.71
C ASN A 192 10.08 34.93 10.20
N ARG A 193 8.81 34.91 9.80
CA ARG A 193 8.32 35.83 8.75
C ARG A 193 6.81 36.07 8.92
N CYS A 194 6.46 36.72 10.02
CA CYS A 194 5.18 37.42 10.16
C CYS A 194 5.45 38.91 9.98
N ILE A 195 5.60 39.34 8.73
CA ILE A 195 5.26 40.71 8.29
C ILE A 195 4.64 40.52 6.90
N GLY A 196 3.40 40.96 6.73
CA GLY A 196 2.71 40.97 5.43
C GLY A 196 1.63 39.91 5.24
N ARG A 197 0.62 39.86 6.13
CA ARG A 197 -0.73 39.50 5.69
C ARG A 197 -1.39 40.80 5.27
N GLU A 198 -1.35 41.12 3.98
CA GLU A 198 -2.44 41.83 3.31
C GLU A 198 -2.20 41.80 1.81
N ILE A 199 -3.31 41.61 1.08
CA ILE A 199 -3.41 41.67 -0.38
C ILE A 199 -2.82 40.42 -1.08
N ASP A 200 -3.67 39.43 -1.37
CA ASP A 200 -3.98 39.05 -2.77
C ASP A 200 -4.87 37.78 -2.84
N ILE A 201 -6.18 37.93 -2.57
CA ILE A 201 -7.19 36.93 -2.99
C ILE A 201 -8.39 37.67 -3.61
N GLN A 202 -8.10 38.57 -4.55
CA GLN A 202 -9.07 39.08 -5.53
C GLN A 202 -8.64 38.85 -6.99
N PHE A 203 -7.47 38.27 -7.25
CA PHE A 203 -6.95 38.04 -8.61
C PHE A 203 -7.23 36.66 -9.22
N ARG A 204 -8.37 36.03 -8.88
CA ARG A 204 -8.74 34.74 -9.50
C ARG A 204 -10.23 34.58 -9.80
N ALA A 205 -10.82 35.61 -10.41
CA ALA A 205 -12.13 35.56 -11.06
C ALA A 205 -12.11 36.18 -12.48
N PHE A 206 -10.96 36.17 -13.17
CA PHE A 206 -10.79 36.84 -14.47
C PHE A 206 -10.46 35.91 -15.66
N VAL A 207 -10.74 34.60 -15.55
CA VAL A 207 -10.64 33.68 -16.70
C VAL A 207 -11.79 32.69 -16.63
N PHE A 208 -13.03 33.16 -16.76
CA PHE A 208 -14.18 32.37 -17.22
C PHE A 208 -15.40 33.31 -17.25
N MET A 209 -15.55 34.09 -18.31
CA MET A 209 -16.83 34.41 -18.96
C MET A 209 -16.59 35.44 -20.07
N GLY A 210 -17.20 35.15 -21.22
CA GLY A 210 -17.07 35.89 -22.47
C GLY A 210 -17.83 37.24 -22.51
N PRO A 211 -18.13 37.73 -23.73
CA PRO A 211 -17.86 39.12 -24.09
C PRO A 211 -19.09 40.04 -24.08
N TYR A 212 -19.54 40.55 -22.93
CA TYR A 212 -20.56 41.62 -22.91
C TYR A 212 -20.47 42.44 -21.62
N ALA A 213 -19.87 43.63 -21.65
CA ALA A 213 -20.22 44.77 -20.78
C ALA A 213 -19.35 45.98 -21.13
N HIS A 214 -19.83 46.76 -22.09
CA HIS A 214 -19.49 48.18 -22.21
C HIS A 214 -20.18 48.94 -21.07
N LYS A 215 -19.46 49.93 -20.53
CA LYS A 215 -19.91 51.08 -19.71
C LYS A 215 -19.84 50.92 -18.19
N ALA A 216 -19.27 52.00 -17.63
CA ALA A 216 -19.50 52.55 -16.29
C ALA A 216 -18.71 51.81 -15.19
N ILE A 217 -17.94 52.43 -14.28
CA ILE A 217 -18.01 53.74 -13.67
C ILE A 217 -16.58 54.14 -13.21
N PHE A 218 -16.14 55.31 -13.66
CA PHE A 218 -15.20 56.20 -12.96
C PHE A 218 -15.92 56.75 -11.72
N ILE A 219 -15.27 56.87 -10.56
CA ILE A 219 -15.39 58.00 -9.59
C ILE A 219 -14.72 57.66 -8.23
N THR A 220 -13.71 58.49 -7.88
CA THR A 220 -13.20 58.90 -6.56
C THR A 220 -12.66 57.84 -5.58
N GLY A 221 -11.53 58.01 -4.89
CA GLY A 221 -10.85 59.22 -4.45
C GLY A 221 -10.71 59.19 -2.93
N SER A 222 -9.47 59.27 -2.44
CA SER A 222 -9.07 59.68 -1.08
C SER A 222 -9.53 58.84 0.12
N PHE A 223 -8.61 58.03 0.68
CA PHE A 223 -8.39 57.90 2.14
C PHE A 223 -7.28 56.86 2.38
N PHE A 224 -6.03 57.28 2.64
CA PHE A 224 -5.10 56.44 3.40
C PHE A 224 -3.93 57.28 3.93
N GLU A 225 -4.13 57.80 5.14
CA GLU A 225 -3.10 58.35 6.00
C GLU A 225 -3.28 57.69 7.37
N ALA A 226 -2.15 57.49 8.07
CA ALA A 226 -2.03 57.14 9.47
C ALA A 226 -2.03 55.63 9.83
N ILE A 227 -0.85 55.11 10.19
CA ILE A 227 -0.41 54.81 11.57
C ILE A 227 0.70 53.75 11.52
N LEU A 228 1.94 54.20 11.77
CA LEU A 228 3.03 53.38 12.28
C LEU A 228 2.96 53.39 13.82
N PRO A 229 3.14 52.25 14.50
CA PRO A 229 3.62 52.26 15.88
C PRO A 229 5.10 51.86 15.91
N ASN A 230 5.91 52.82 16.35
CA ASN A 230 7.22 52.62 16.95
C ASN A 230 7.00 52.31 18.44
N SER A 231 7.63 51.28 19.00
CA SER A 231 8.35 51.39 20.28
C SER A 231 8.97 50.04 20.69
N ARG A 232 10.24 50.09 21.10
CA ARG A 232 11.00 49.05 21.81
C ARG A 232 10.90 49.27 23.33
N ASN A 233 11.36 48.24 24.05
CA ASN A 233 11.70 48.15 25.48
C ASN A 233 10.54 47.91 26.45
#